data_AF-A0A401FN85-F1
#
_entry.id   AF-A0A401FN85-F1
#
_cell.length_a   1.000
_cell.length_b   1.000
_cell.length_c   1.000
_cell.angle_alpha   90.00
_cell.angle_beta   90.00
_cell.angle_gamma   90.00
#
_symmetry.space_group_name_H-M   'P 1'
#
loop_
_entity.id
_entity.type
_entity.pdbx_description
1 polymer ?
#
loop_
_entity_poly.entity_id
_entity_poly.type
_entity_poly.pdbx_seq_one_letter_code
_entity_poly.pdbx_strand_id
1 'polypeptide(L)' 'MVFMSDSNKFYSRVTNPANYQYLSITQAQTAGGQRATRGNQYAQP' A
#
# COMPACT_ATOMS: atom_id res chain seq x y z
N MET A 1 8.59 -5.18 0.66
CA MET A 1 8.11 -3.86 0.18
C MET A 1 6.60 -3.90 0.04
N VAL A 2 5.98 -2.73 0.06
CA VAL A 2 4.52 -2.53 -0.06
C VAL A 2 4.23 -1.38 -1.02
N PHE A 3 3.00 -1.36 -1.51
CA PHE A 3 2.45 -0.32 -2.38
C PHE A 3 1.55 0.57 -1.55
N MET A 4 1.98 1.80 -1.25
CA MET A 4 1.21 2.79 -0.50
C MET A 4 0.43 3.69 -1.45
N SER A 5 -0.87 3.82 -1.22
CA SER A 5 -1.70 4.79 -1.92
C SER A 5 -1.67 6.14 -1.23
N ASP A 6 -2.09 7.19 -1.95
CA ASP A 6 -2.23 8.55 -1.42
C ASP A 6 -3.22 8.65 -0.24
N SER A 7 -4.09 7.65 -0.07
CA SER A 7 -5.00 7.55 1.08
C SER A 7 -4.35 6.96 2.33
N ASN A 8 -3.01 6.94 2.41
CA ASN A 8 -2.24 6.34 3.50
C ASN A 8 -2.60 4.87 3.76
N LYS A 9 -2.96 4.11 2.72
CA LYS A 9 -3.18 2.67 2.81
C LYS A 9 -2.11 1.94 2.04
N PHE A 10 -1.45 0.99 2.68
CA PHE A 10 -0.46 0.16 2.02
C PHE A 10 -0.96 -1.27 1.79
N TYR A 11 -0.55 -1.82 0.65
CA TYR A 11 -0.97 -3.10 0.11
C TYR A 11 0.28 -3.96 -0.19
N SER A 12 0.19 -5.26 0.02
CA SER A 12 1.26 -6.20 -0.33
C SER A 12 1.34 -6.45 -1.83
N ARG A 13 0.21 -6.36 -2.53
CA ARG A 13 0.10 -6.59 -3.98
C ARG A 13 -0.93 -5.68 -4.61
N VAL A 14 -0.62 -5.11 -5.76
CA VAL A 14 -1.55 -4.31 -6.57
C VAL A 14 -1.43 -4.72 -8.04
N THR A 15 -2.50 -4.63 -8.80
CA THR A 15 -2.48 -4.92 -10.25
C THR A 15 -1.98 -3.73 -11.06
N ASN A 16 -2.16 -2.50 -10.56
CA ASN A 16 -1.64 -1.29 -11.18
C ASN A 16 -0.69 -0.55 -10.23
N PRO A 17 0.62 -0.85 -10.25
CA PRO A 17 1.59 -0.24 -9.34
C PRO A 17 1.93 1.22 -9.68
N ALA A 18 1.57 1.73 -10.87
CA ALA A 18 1.90 3.10 -11.28
C ALA A 18 1.22 4.19 -10.41
N ASN A 19 0.11 3.84 -9.75
CA ASN A 19 -0.64 4.73 -8.86
C ASN A 19 -0.23 4.59 -7.39
N TYR A 20 0.84 3.87 -7.09
CA TYR A 20 1.26 3.59 -5.71
C TYR A 20 2.73 3.91 -5.53
N GLN A 21 3.07 4.37 -4.34
CA GLN A 21 4.46 4.49 -3.93
C GLN A 21 4.98 3.13 -3.48
N TYR A 22 6.06 2.68 -4.10
CA TYR A 22 6.71 1.43 -3.73
C TYR A 22 7.78 1.70 -2.68
N LEU A 23 7.51 1.27 -1.44
CA LEU A 23 8.34 1.60 -0.30
C LEU A 23 8.35 0.46 0.73
N SER A 24 9.25 0.54 1.71
CA SER A 24 9.32 -0.48 2.76
C SER A 24 8.13 -0.35 3.73
N ILE A 25 7.80 -1.44 4.45
CA ILE A 25 6.73 -1.43 5.45
C ILE A 25 7.03 -0.38 6.52
N THR A 26 8.28 -0.29 6.97
CA THR A 26 8.72 0.69 7.96
C THR A 26 8.51 2.12 7.47
N GLN A 27 8.89 2.42 6.23
CA GLN A 27 8.64 3.75 5.64
C GLN A 27 7.14 4.05 5.54
N ALA A 28 6.33 3.08 5.13
CA ALA A 28 4.88 3.24 5.06
C ALA A 28 4.31 3.58 6.44
N GLN A 29 4.74 2.86 7.48
CA GLN A 29 4.32 3.09 8.86
C GLN A 29 4.79 4.44 9.41
N THR A 30 6.05 4.82 9.15
CA THR A 30 6.61 6.13 9.55
C THR A 30 5.87 7.28 8.86
N ALA A 31 5.43 7.10 7.62
CA ALA A 31 4.60 8.06 6.87
C ALA A 31 3.14 8.11 7.36
N GLY A 32 2.76 7.34 8.38
CA GLY A 32 1.38 7.24 8.88
C GLY A 32 0.49 6.31 8.06
N GLY A 33 1.07 5.55 7.14
CA GLY A 33 0.39 4.54 6.35
C GLY A 33 -0.09 3.36 7.20
N GLN A 34 -1.30 2.91 6.92
CA GLN A 34 -1.92 1.75 7.56
C GLN A 34 -2.08 0.60 6.58
N ARG A 35 -1.91 -0.63 7.07
CA ARG A 35 -2.17 -1.81 6.24
C ARG A 35 -3.65 -1.85 5.89
N ALA A 36 -3.97 -2.03 4.61
CA ALA A 36 -5.37 -2.20 4.22
C ALA A 36 -5.97 -3.42 4.94
N THR A 37 -7.11 -3.26 5.61
CA THR A 37 -7.77 -4.37 6.32
C THR A 37 -8.49 -5.34 5.38
N ARG A 38 -8.88 -4.87 4.19
CA ARG A 38 -9.51 -5.68 3.15
C ARG A 38 -8.90 -5.34 1.79
N GLY A 39 -8.71 -6.38 1.00
CA GLY A 39 -8.37 -6.22 -0.41
C GLY A 39 -9.60 -5.94 -1.27
N ASN A 40 -9.35 -5.49 -2.48
CA ASN A 40 -10.31 -5.45 -3.56
C ASN A 40 -9.75 -6.22 -4.77
N GLN A 41 -10.48 -6.21 -5.88
CA GLN A 41 -10.04 -6.86 -7.13
C GLN A 41 -8.72 -6.31 -7.70
N TYR A 42 -8.25 -5.16 -7.23
CA TYR A 42 -7.07 -4.47 -7.74
C TYR A 42 -5.89 -4.39 -6.75
N ALA A 43 -6.10 -4.71 -5.48
CA ALA A 43 -5.15 -4.51 -4.40
C ALA A 43 -5.40 -5.46 -3.23
N GLN A 44 -4.36 -6.11 -2.73
CA GLN A 44 -4.41 -7.07 -1.62
C GLN A 44 -3.55 -6.58 -0.44
N PRO A 45 -4.02 -6.75 0.82
CA PRO A 45 -3.32 -6.38 2.05
C PRO A 45 -1.94 -6.99 2.26
#